data_AF-A0A382PU37-F1
#
_entry.id   AF-A0A382PU37-F1
#
_cell.length_a   1.000
_cell.length_b   1.000
_cell.length_c   1.000
_cell.angle_alpha   90.00
_cell.angle_beta   90.00
_cell.angle_gamma   90.00
#
_symmetry.space_group_name_H-M   'P 1'
#
loop_
_entity.id
_entity.type
_entity.pdbx_description
1 polymer ?
#
loop_
_entity_poly.entity_id
_entity_poly.type
_entity_poly.pdbx_seq_one_letter_code
_entity_poly.pdbx_strand_id
1 'polypeptide(L)' 'MQKDYPYIIIAFGVAIIFIFLTWLELYEGMENKLLDLRFVNRGKIETRNDIATLDMDSKSLQIVGRWPWSREKHIPSILA' A
#
# COMPACT_ATOMS: atom_id res chain seq x y z
N MET A 1 34.46 -4.51 -43.50
CA MET A 1 33.97 -3.87 -42.26
C MET A 1 32.47 -3.71 -42.38
N GLN A 2 31.74 -4.69 -41.85
CA GLN A 2 30.27 -4.69 -41.83
C GLN A 2 29.86 -3.54 -40.90
N LYS A 3 29.09 -2.59 -41.41
CA LYS A 3 28.73 -1.38 -40.67
C LYS A 3 27.65 -1.73 -39.63
N ASP A 4 27.99 -1.72 -38.35
CA ASP A 4 27.10 -2.09 -37.23
C ASP A 4 25.99 -1.05 -36.92
N TYR A 5 25.83 -0.03 -37.78
CA TYR A 5 24.79 0.99 -37.67
C TYR A 5 23.36 0.46 -37.46
N PRO A 6 22.88 -0.64 -38.09
CA PRO A 6 21.53 -1.11 -37.83
C PRO A 6 21.35 -1.60 -36.39
N TYR A 7 22.36 -2.23 -35.80
CA TYR A 7 22.30 -2.68 -34.40
C TYR A 7 22.28 -1.50 -33.43
N ILE A 8 23.04 -0.46 -33.73
CA ILE A 8 23.04 0.78 -32.93
C ILE A 8 21.67 1.44 -32.96
N ILE A 9 21.05 1.56 -34.14
CA ILE A 9 19.72 2.15 -34.30
C ILE A 9 18.67 1.34 -33.53
N ILE A 10 18.72 0.01 -33.59
CA ILE A 10 17.81 -0.86 -32.84
C ILE A 10 18.01 -0.67 -31.33
N ALA A 11 19.25 -0.65 -30.85
CA ALA A 11 19.54 -0.47 -29.42
C ALA A 11 19.00 0.86 -28.89
N PHE A 12 19.21 1.96 -29.63
CA PHE A 12 18.65 3.26 -29.26
C PHE A 12 17.13 3.29 -29.36
N GLY A 13 16.54 2.64 -30.37
CA GLY A 13 15.09 2.51 -30.50
C GLY A 13 14.47 1.81 -29.28
N VAL A 14 15.05 0.68 -28.86
CA VAL A 14 14.62 -0.05 -27.67
C VAL A 14 14.78 0.81 -26.42
N ALA A 15 15.91 1.48 -26.24
CA ALA A 15 16.15 2.34 -25.09
C ALA A 15 15.12 3.49 -24.99
N ILE A 16 14.79 4.13 -26.11
CA ILE A 16 13.78 5.19 -26.18
C ILE A 16 12.41 4.65 -25.76
N ILE A 17 12.03 3.47 -26.25
CA ILE A 17 10.76 2.83 -25.86
C ILE A 17 10.71 2.63 -24.34
N PHE A 18 11.76 2.08 -23.73
CA PHE A 18 11.80 1.88 -22.27
C PHE A 18 11.71 3.20 -21.51
N ILE A 19 12.39 4.25 -21.97
CA ILE A 19 12.30 5.60 -21.37
C ILE A 19 10.85 6.11 -21.41
N PHE A 20 10.17 5.97 -22.56
CA PHE A 20 8.77 6.37 -22.69
C PHE A 20 7.83 5.56 -21.79
N LEU A 21 8.02 4.24 -21.70
CA LEU A 21 7.23 3.38 -20.82
C LEU A 21 7.39 3.79 -19.34
N THR A 22 8.62 4.13 -18.93
CA THR A 22 8.89 4.62 -17.56
C THR A 22 8.28 6.00 -17.34
N TRP A 23 8.39 6.92 -18.30
CA TRP A 23 7.85 8.28 -18.17
C TRP A 23 6.31 8.29 -18.10
N LEU A 24 5.66 7.34 -18.75
CA LEU A 24 4.21 7.14 -18.67
C LEU A 24 3.76 6.36 -17.41
N GLU A 25 4.67 6.05 -16.49
CA GLU A 25 4.40 5.30 -15.24
C GLU A 25 3.65 3.97 -15.48
N LEU A 26 3.83 3.36 -16.66
CA LEU A 26 3.08 2.16 -17.07
C LEU A 26 3.34 0.98 -16.14
N TYR A 27 4.57 0.87 -15.62
CA TYR A 27 4.94 -0.20 -14.69
C TYR A 27 4.18 -0.10 -13.37
N GLU A 28 4.12 1.08 -12.77
CA GLU A 28 3.41 1.31 -11.50
C GLU A 28 1.90 1.15 -11.67
N GLY A 29 1.34 1.67 -12.78
CA GLY A 29 -0.07 1.50 -13.10
C GLY A 29 -0.47 0.03 -13.29
N MET A 30 0.40 -0.76 -13.93
CA MET A 30 0.19 -2.20 -14.07
C MET A 30 0.33 -2.94 -12.73
N GLU A 31 1.34 -2.63 -11.94
CA GLU A 31 1.55 -3.24 -10.62
C GLU A 31 0.36 -3.01 -9.69
N ASN A 32 -0.12 -1.76 -9.59
CA ASN A 32 -1.25 -1.41 -8.76
C ASN A 32 -2.53 -2.15 -9.18
N LYS A 33 -2.81 -2.24 -10.49
CA LYS A 33 -3.95 -3.01 -11.00
C LYS A 33 -3.82 -4.52 -10.69
N LEU A 34 -2.61 -5.08 -10.81
CA LEU A 34 -2.37 -6.48 -10.47
C LEU A 34 -2.52 -6.74 -8.96
N LEU A 35 -2.09 -5.81 -8.12
CA LEU A 35 -2.30 -5.86 -6.68
C LEU A 35 -3.79 -5.82 -6.32
N ASP A 36 -4.55 -4.91 -6.93
CA ASP A 36 -6.00 -4.82 -6.74
C ASP A 36 -6.69 -6.12 -7.16
N LEU A 37 -6.35 -6.69 -8.32
CA LEU A 37 -6.86 -7.98 -8.76
C LEU A 37 -6.51 -9.10 -7.77
N ARG A 38 -5.32 -9.07 -7.19
CA ARG A 38 -4.91 -10.04 -6.15
C ARG A 38 -5.76 -9.90 -4.89
N PHE A 39 -6.10 -8.69 -4.48
CA PHE A 39 -7.00 -8.47 -3.34
C PHE A 39 -8.42 -8.93 -3.62
N VAL A 40 -8.95 -8.64 -4.81
CA VAL A 40 -10.27 -9.13 -5.24
C VAL A 40 -10.30 -10.66 -5.27
N ASN A 41 -9.28 -11.30 -5.86
CA ASN A 41 -9.21 -12.75 -5.96
C ASN A 41 -8.99 -13.44 -4.61
N ARG A 42 -8.25 -12.83 -3.68
CA ARG A 42 -8.04 -13.36 -2.33
C ARG A 42 -9.34 -13.40 -1.52
N GLY A 43 -10.28 -12.50 -1.79
CA GLY A 43 -11.51 -12.37 -1.03
C GLY A 43 -11.32 -11.72 0.34
N LYS A 44 -12.41 -11.66 1.10
CA LYS A 44 -12.41 -11.08 2.46
C LYS A 44 -11.68 -12.03 3.40
N ILE A 45 -10.69 -11.51 4.12
CA ILE A 45 -10.12 -12.21 5.27
C ILE A 45 -11.16 -12.12 6.39
N GLU A 46 -11.51 -13.25 6.99
CA GLU A 46 -12.36 -13.25 8.18
C GLU A 46 -11.69 -12.46 9.30
N THR A 47 -12.40 -11.46 9.80
CA THR A 47 -11.95 -10.68 10.94
C THR A 47 -11.91 -11.58 12.16
N ARG A 48 -10.75 -11.67 12.81
CA ARG A 48 -10.66 -12.41 14.07
C ARG A 48 -11.45 -11.67 15.14
N ASN A 49 -12.29 -12.41 15.87
CA ASN A 49 -13.14 -11.85 16.92
C ASN A 49 -12.37 -11.49 18.21
N ASP A 50 -11.08 -11.81 18.28
CA ASP A 50 -10.21 -11.51 19.42
C ASP A 50 -9.38 -10.24 19.23
N ILE A 51 -9.60 -9.51 18.14
CA ILE A 51 -8.94 -8.23 17.86
C ILE A 51 -10.00 -7.16 17.69
N ALA A 52 -10.04 -6.22 18.64
CA ALA A 52 -10.85 -5.02 18.56
C ALA A 52 -9.98 -3.81 18.17
N THR A 53 -10.47 -3.00 17.24
CA THR A 53 -9.84 -1.70 16.94
C THR A 53 -10.38 -0.66 17.91
N LEU A 54 -9.51 -0.08 18.72
CA LEU A 54 -9.84 1.02 19.63
C LEU A 54 -9.42 2.34 19.00
N ASP A 55 -10.37 3.04 18.37
CA ASP A 55 -10.14 4.38 17.85
C ASP A 55 -10.30 5.43 18.95
N MET A 56 -9.28 6.27 19.11
CA MET A 56 -9.30 7.41 20.04
C MET A 56 -9.51 8.70 19.26
N ASP A 57 -10.72 9.25 19.34
CA ASP A 57 -11.04 10.54 18.74
C ASP A 57 -10.93 11.69 19.77
N SER A 58 -11.06 12.92 19.27
CA SER A 58 -10.98 14.14 20.09
C SER A 58 -12.15 14.29 21.06
N LYS A 59 -13.30 13.65 20.82
CA LYS A 59 -14.46 13.67 21.72
C LYS A 59 -14.27 12.69 22.87
N SER A 60 -13.77 11.49 22.59
CA SER A 60 -13.34 10.49 23.56
C SER A 60 -12.25 11.04 24.48
N LEU A 61 -11.30 11.82 23.95
CA LEU A 61 -10.28 12.49 24.76
C LEU A 61 -10.84 13.55 25.72
N GLN A 62 -11.94 14.23 25.37
CA GLN A 62 -12.61 15.18 26.28
C GLN A 62 -13.32 14.46 27.44
N ILE A 63 -13.84 13.26 27.19
CA ILE A 63 -14.56 12.46 28.18
C ILE A 63 -13.59 11.69 29.09
N VAL A 64 -12.58 11.04 28.49
CA VAL A 64 -11.65 10.16 29.21
C VAL A 64 -10.47 10.92 29.80
N GLY A 65 -10.07 12.04 29.17
CA GLY A 65 -8.91 12.85 29.52
C GLY A 65 -7.64 12.43 28.76
N ARG A 66 -6.56 13.22 28.88
CA ARG A 66 -5.27 12.87 28.28
C ARG A 66 -4.57 11.75 29.06
N TRP A 67 -3.90 10.88 28.34
CA TRP A 67 -2.93 9.92 28.87
C TRP A 67 -1.82 10.65 29.69
N PRO A 68 -1.30 10.11 30.81
CA PRO A 68 -1.52 8.78 31.36
C PRO A 68 -2.77 8.66 32.24
N TRP A 69 -3.52 7.57 32.06
CA TRP A 69 -4.74 7.30 32.84
C TRP A 69 -4.44 6.49 34.10
N SER A 70 -5.34 6.54 35.08
CA SER A 70 -5.27 5.69 36.27
C SER A 70 -5.45 4.22 35.90
N ARG A 71 -4.80 3.32 36.66
CA ARG A 71 -4.81 1.85 36.40
C ARG A 71 -6.21 1.24 36.33
N GLU A 72 -7.20 1.84 37.00
CA GLU A 72 -8.60 1.41 36.93
C GLU A 72 -9.20 1.52 35.53
N LYS A 73 -8.78 2.50 34.73
CA LYS A 73 -9.25 2.68 33.34
C LYS A 73 -8.60 1.70 32.35
N HIS A 74 -7.52 1.03 32.72
CA HIS A 74 -6.81 0.07 31.86
C HIS A 74 -7.47 -1.31 31.79
N ILE A 75 -8.10 -1.73 32.87
CA ILE A 75 -8.63 -3.09 33.00
C ILE A 75 -9.87 -3.32 32.10
N PRO A 76 -10.81 -2.36 31.96
CA PRO A 76 -11.98 -2.53 31.10
C PRO A 76 -11.64 -2.66 29.60
N SER A 77 -10.55 -2.03 29.14
CA SER A 77 -10.17 -2.04 27.72
C SER A 77 -9.57 -3.38 27.24
N ILE A 78 -9.27 -4.31 28.15
CA ILE A 78 -8.73 -5.64 27.82
C ILE A 78 -9.85 -6.71 27.81
N LEU A 79 -11.03 -6.38 28.36
CA LEU A 79 -12.14 -7.31 28.58
C LEU A 79 -13.33 -7.11 27.62
N ALA A 80 -13.24 -6.17 26.67
CA ALA A 80 -14.25 -5.86 25.66
C ALA A 80 -13.72 -6.19 24.26
#